data_AF-A0A6A6KZH1-F1
#
_entry.id   AF-A0A6A6KZH1-F1
#
_cell.length_a   1.000
_cell.length_b   1.000
_cell.length_c   1.000
_cell.angle_alpha   90.00
_cell.angle_beta   90.00
_cell.angle_gamma   90.00
#
_symmetry.space_group_name_H-M   'P 1'
#
loop_
_entity.id
_entity.type
_entity.pdbx_description
1 polymer ?
#
loop_
_entity_poly.entity_id
_entity_poly.type
_entity_poly.pdbx_seq_one_letter_code
_entity_poly.pdbx_strand_id
1 'polypeptide(L)'
;MENPHTKITYVIYDTLMYYSEAVANSLKLPSIILRTSSVATLIAFSKFTQLQQEGYLPLKEHQLQEMVPGLYPLRCKDLPTIDVTSLESLMELTNTLNAKKSSAIVGNSMECLEESELAQHQQQ
;
A
#
# COMPACT_ATOMS: atom_id res chain seq x y z
N MET A 1 -26.15 16.21 24.41
CA MET A 1 -25.32 17.39 24.67
C MET A 1 -23.91 17.03 24.27
N GLU A 2 -23.45 17.58 23.15
CA GLU A 2 -22.06 17.42 22.69
C GLU A 2 -21.13 18.18 23.64
N ASN A 3 -20.03 17.56 24.04
CA ASN A 3 -19.02 18.16 24.90
C ASN A 3 -18.25 19.24 24.09
N PRO A 4 -18.31 20.53 24.45
CA PRO A 4 -17.86 21.65 23.60
C PRO A 4 -16.34 21.78 23.38
N HIS A 5 -15.53 20.77 23.71
CA HIS A 5 -14.08 20.90 23.72
C HIS A 5 -13.26 19.85 22.95
N THR A 6 -13.89 18.90 22.24
CA THR A 6 -13.10 17.97 21.42
C THR A 6 -12.92 18.52 20.01
N LYS A 7 -11.87 19.30 19.78
CA LYS A 7 -11.44 19.70 18.43
C LYS A 7 -10.78 18.52 17.73
N ILE A 8 -11.39 18.02 16.66
CA ILE A 8 -10.77 17.02 15.78
C ILE A 8 -9.68 17.71 14.95
N THR A 9 -8.44 17.22 15.03
CA THR A 9 -7.28 17.82 14.35
C THR A 9 -6.84 17.06 13.10
N TYR A 10 -7.10 15.77 13.03
CA TYR A 10 -6.76 14.91 11.89
C TYR A 10 -7.54 13.59 11.97
N VAL A 11 -7.53 12.83 10.87
CA VAL A 11 -8.10 11.48 10.77
C VAL A 11 -6.98 10.47 10.54
N ILE A 12 -6.95 9.41 11.35
CA ILE A 12 -6.10 8.23 11.11
C ILE A 12 -7.01 7.10 10.63
N TYR A 13 -6.64 6.44 9.54
CA TYR A 13 -7.43 5.36 8.95
C TYR A 13 -6.55 4.25 8.40
N ASP A 14 -7.06 3.02 8.36
CA ASP A 14 -6.37 1.91 7.71
C ASP A 14 -6.26 2.17 6.21
N THR A 15 -5.16 1.73 5.60
CA THR A 15 -4.88 1.91 4.17
C THR A 15 -5.99 1.38 3.26
N LEU A 16 -6.67 0.29 3.64
CA LEU A 16 -7.79 -0.26 2.87
C LEU A 16 -9.06 0.60 2.95
N MET A 17 -9.16 1.51 3.92
CA MET A 17 -10.23 2.51 4.01
C MET A 17 -9.89 3.74 3.14
N TYR A 18 -9.42 3.53 1.92
CA TYR A 18 -8.86 4.58 1.05
C TYR A 18 -9.84 5.74 0.73
N TYR A 19 -11.15 5.54 0.87
CA TYR A 19 -12.15 6.61 0.76
C TYR A 19 -12.11 7.62 1.93
N SER A 20 -11.56 7.24 3.08
CA SER A 20 -11.45 8.13 4.26
C SER A 20 -10.62 9.38 3.97
N GLU A 21 -9.69 9.31 3.02
CA GLU A 21 -8.90 10.46 2.57
C GLU A 21 -9.78 11.55 1.95
N ALA A 22 -10.62 11.17 0.98
CA ALA A 22 -11.52 12.10 0.31
C ALA A 22 -12.52 12.74 1.29
N VAL A 23 -13.01 11.96 2.25
CA VAL A 23 -13.89 12.45 3.32
C VAL A 23 -13.14 13.44 4.22
N ALA A 24 -11.93 13.12 4.68
CA ALA A 24 -11.12 14.02 5.50
C ALA A 24 -10.82 15.35 4.77
N ASN A 25 -10.47 15.30 3.49
CA ASN A 25 -10.26 16.49 2.67
C ASN A 25 -11.52 17.35 2.54
N SER A 26 -12.70 16.73 2.36
CA SER A 26 -13.98 17.47 2.31
C SER A 26 -14.27 18.23 3.60
N LEU A 27 -13.80 17.70 4.73
CA LEU A 27 -13.89 18.29 6.06
C LEU A 27 -12.73 19.25 6.36
N LYS A 28 -11.80 19.44 5.41
CA LYS A 28 -10.57 20.23 5.58
C LYS A 28 -9.69 19.74 6.74
N LEU A 29 -9.69 18.44 6.99
CA LEU A 29 -8.86 17.79 8.00
C LEU A 29 -7.66 17.09 7.34
N PRO A 30 -6.44 17.24 7.89
CA PRO A 30 -5.32 16.39 7.54
C PRO A 30 -5.65 14.91 7.77
N SER A 31 -5.10 14.06 6.93
CA SER A 31 -5.32 12.61 6.97
C SER A 31 -3.99 11.88 7.10
N ILE A 32 -3.97 10.79 7.88
CA ILE A 32 -2.78 9.97 8.13
C ILE A 32 -3.17 8.52 7.86
N ILE A 33 -2.40 7.85 7.01
CA ILE A 33 -2.59 6.44 6.72
C ILE A 33 -1.90 5.62 7.82
N LEU A 34 -2.61 4.66 8.40
CA LEU A 34 -2.03 3.60 9.20
C LEU A 34 -1.78 2.38 8.30
N ARG A 35 -0.51 1.97 8.19
CA ARG A 35 -0.11 0.71 7.54
C ARG A 35 -0.05 -0.38 8.59
N THR A 36 -0.96 -1.33 8.47
CA THR A 36 -1.04 -2.53 9.32
C THR A 36 -0.16 -3.67 8.80
N SER A 37 0.34 -3.54 7.57
CA SER A 37 1.34 -4.43 6.96
C SER A 37 2.74 -3.83 6.96
N SER A 38 3.72 -4.68 6.67
CA SER A 38 5.15 -4.32 6.64
C SER A 38 5.50 -3.41 5.45
N VAL A 39 6.66 -2.76 5.50
CA VAL A 39 7.21 -1.95 4.40
C VAL A 39 7.52 -2.84 3.19
N ALA A 40 8.04 -4.05 3.39
CA ALA A 40 8.25 -5.01 2.31
C ALA A 40 6.95 -5.28 1.50
N THR A 41 5.82 -5.40 2.20
CA THR A 41 4.51 -5.60 1.55
C THR A 41 4.09 -4.39 0.72
N LEU A 42 4.36 -3.17 1.18
CA LEU A 42 4.10 -1.94 0.43
C LEU A 42 4.87 -1.91 -0.89
N ILE A 43 6.16 -2.22 -0.85
CA ILE A 43 7.02 -2.26 -2.04
C ILE A 43 6.56 -3.39 -2.99
N ALA A 44 6.16 -4.54 -2.45
CA ALA A 44 5.62 -5.63 -3.27
C ALA A 44 4.36 -5.21 -4.05
N PHE A 45 3.42 -4.51 -3.40
CA PHE A 45 2.27 -3.92 -4.09
C PHE A 45 2.68 -2.87 -5.13
N SER A 46 3.70 -2.05 -4.88
CA SER A 46 4.15 -1.04 -5.85
C SER A 46 4.70 -1.65 -7.15
N LYS A 47 5.05 -2.95 -7.17
CA LYS A 47 5.49 -3.66 -8.38
C LYS A 47 4.37 -4.15 -9.28
N PHE A 48 3.12 -4.22 -8.83
CA PHE A 48 2.03 -4.76 -9.65
C PHE A 48 1.83 -3.99 -10.96
N THR A 49 1.97 -2.65 -10.94
CA THR A 49 1.89 -1.83 -12.15
C THR A 49 2.97 -2.19 -13.16
N GLN A 50 4.21 -2.37 -12.70
CA GLN A 50 5.33 -2.81 -13.55
C GLN A 50 5.09 -4.22 -14.09
N LEU A 51 4.72 -5.17 -13.23
CA LEU A 51 4.45 -6.56 -13.61
C LEU A 51 3.31 -6.68 -14.62
N GLN A 52 2.27 -5.85 -14.52
CA GLN A 52 1.21 -5.78 -15.52
C GLN A 52 1.74 -5.29 -16.86
N GLN A 53 2.52 -4.20 -16.87
CA GLN A 53 3.10 -3.63 -18.10
C GLN A 53 4.06 -4.59 -18.82
N GLU A 54 4.80 -5.36 -18.05
CA GLU A 54 5.73 -6.39 -18.56
C GLU A 54 5.02 -7.70 -18.95
N GLY A 55 3.70 -7.80 -18.74
CA GLY A 55 2.92 -8.97 -19.14
C GLY A 55 3.06 -10.18 -18.21
N TYR A 56 3.55 -9.99 -16.98
CA TYR A 56 3.59 -11.04 -15.96
C TYR A 56 2.20 -11.37 -15.41
N LEU A 57 1.29 -10.40 -15.36
CA LEU A 57 -0.06 -10.58 -14.82
C LEU A 57 -1.09 -10.86 -15.91
N PRO A 58 -2.00 -11.85 -15.73
CA PRO A 58 -2.10 -12.76 -14.59
C PRO A 58 -0.98 -13.82 -14.58
N LEU A 59 -0.48 -14.15 -13.40
CA LEU A 59 0.61 -15.13 -13.23
C LEU A 59 0.19 -16.51 -13.74
N LYS A 60 1.04 -17.13 -14.56
CA LYS A 60 0.90 -18.53 -15.00
C LYS A 60 1.67 -19.46 -14.09
N GLU A 61 1.29 -20.73 -14.04
CA GLU A 61 1.92 -21.75 -13.19
C GLU A 61 3.45 -21.81 -13.34
N HIS A 62 3.96 -21.71 -14.58
CA HIS A 62 5.41 -21.73 -14.82
C HIS A 62 6.15 -20.50 -14.26
N GLN A 63 5.45 -19.36 -14.12
CA GLN A 63 6.02 -18.11 -13.62
C GLN A 63 6.06 -18.08 -12.08
N LEU A 64 5.31 -18.95 -11.39
CA LEU A 64 5.20 -18.92 -9.93
C LEU A 64 6.55 -19.07 -9.19
N GLN A 65 7.51 -19.77 -9.79
CA GLN A 65 8.85 -19.94 -9.22
C GLN A 65 9.86 -18.90 -9.72
N GLU A 66 9.49 -18.06 -10.70
CA GLU A 66 10.36 -17.01 -11.21
C GLU A 66 10.55 -15.90 -10.16
N MET A 67 11.74 -15.30 -10.15
CA MET A 67 12.06 -14.19 -9.26
C MET A 67 11.34 -12.93 -9.70
N VAL A 68 10.85 -12.15 -8.74
CA VAL A 68 10.24 -10.85 -9.06
C VAL A 68 11.33 -9.82 -9.35
N PRO A 69 11.30 -9.15 -10.53
CA PRO A 69 12.28 -8.12 -10.85
C PRO A 69 12.36 -7.02 -9.80
N GLY A 70 13.54 -6.86 -9.19
CA GLY A 70 13.81 -5.83 -8.20
C GLY A 70 13.24 -6.07 -6.80
N LEU A 71 12.79 -7.29 -6.47
CA LEU A 71 12.35 -7.69 -5.12
C LEU A 71 13.02 -8.99 -4.65
N TYR A 72 14.31 -9.17 -4.89
CA TYR A 72 15.02 -10.33 -4.31
C TYR A 72 14.84 -10.37 -2.78
N PRO A 73 14.49 -11.51 -2.16
CA PRO A 73 14.45 -12.87 -2.71
C PRO A 73 13.06 -13.38 -3.11
N LEU A 74 12.07 -12.52 -3.32
CA LEU A 74 10.69 -12.91 -3.60
C LEU A 74 10.53 -13.54 -4.99
N ARG A 75 9.75 -14.62 -5.04
CA ARG A 75 9.24 -15.21 -6.29
C ARG A 75 7.83 -14.73 -6.58
N CYS A 76 7.35 -14.93 -7.80
CA CYS A 76 6.00 -14.50 -8.18
C CYS A 76 4.90 -15.09 -7.29
N LYS A 77 5.05 -16.34 -6.81
CA LYS A 77 4.09 -16.94 -5.86
C LYS A 77 4.11 -16.32 -4.45
N ASP A 78 5.17 -15.58 -4.12
CA ASP A 78 5.33 -14.91 -2.84
C ASP A 78 4.75 -13.48 -2.88
N LEU A 79 4.25 -13.02 -4.05
CA LEU A 79 3.59 -11.72 -4.18
C LEU A 79 2.30 -11.68 -3.35
N PRO A 80 1.98 -10.53 -2.73
CA PRO A 80 0.81 -10.41 -1.89
C PRO A 80 -0.46 -10.57 -2.72
N THR A 81 -1.40 -11.35 -2.21
CA THR A 81 -2.73 -11.50 -2.77
C THR A 81 -3.74 -10.74 -1.92
N ILE A 82 -4.67 -10.05 -2.57
CA ILE A 82 -5.88 -9.51 -1.93
C ILE A 82 -7.04 -10.29 -2.53
N ASP A 83 -8.01 -10.65 -1.69
CA ASP A 83 -9.25 -11.29 -2.15
C ASP A 83 -10.09 -10.26 -2.94
N VAL A 84 -9.78 -10.15 -4.22
CA VAL A 84 -10.48 -9.31 -5.17
C VAL A 84 -10.97 -10.15 -6.33
N THR A 85 -12.12 -9.77 -6.89
CA THR A 85 -12.85 -10.56 -7.88
C THR A 85 -12.20 -10.60 -9.26
N SER A 86 -11.25 -9.70 -9.54
CA SER A 86 -10.56 -9.61 -10.84
C SER A 86 -9.18 -8.94 -10.74
N LEU A 87 -8.34 -9.18 -11.75
CA LEU A 87 -7.06 -8.48 -11.91
C LEU A 87 -7.26 -6.96 -12.07
N GLU A 88 -8.32 -6.53 -12.76
CA GLU A 88 -8.64 -5.11 -12.91
C GLU A 88 -8.89 -4.44 -11.56
N SER A 89 -9.70 -5.07 -10.70
CA SER A 89 -9.97 -4.59 -9.34
C SER A 89 -8.71 -4.58 -8.47
N LEU A 90 -7.81 -5.57 -8.65
CA LEU A 90 -6.51 -5.59 -7.97
C LEU A 90 -5.65 -4.39 -8.38
N MET A 91 -5.61 -4.10 -9.68
CA MET A 91 -4.83 -2.99 -10.23
C MET A 91 -5.40 -1.64 -9.79
N GLU A 92 -6.72 -1.47 -9.81
CA GLU A 92 -7.39 -0.26 -9.32
C GLU A 92 -7.09 -0.04 -7.83
N LEU A 93 -7.21 -1.08 -7.01
CA LEU A 93 -6.89 -1.02 -5.59
C LEU A 93 -5.42 -0.65 -5.40
N THR A 94 -4.50 -1.35 -6.07
CA THR A 94 -3.07 -1.10 -5.93
C THR A 94 -2.67 0.32 -6.34
N ASN A 95 -3.21 0.82 -7.46
CA ASN A 95 -3.02 2.19 -7.89
C ASN A 95 -3.56 3.20 -6.86
N THR A 96 -4.70 2.88 -6.24
CA THR A 96 -5.28 3.71 -5.19
C THR A 96 -4.43 3.73 -3.92
N LEU A 97 -3.91 2.58 -3.48
CA LEU A 97 -3.06 2.48 -2.30
C LEU A 97 -1.68 3.14 -2.51
N ASN A 98 -1.17 3.15 -3.73
CA ASN A 98 0.10 3.78 -4.09
C ASN A 98 -0.02 5.30 -4.31
N ALA A 99 -1.23 5.83 -4.47
CA ALA A 99 -1.43 7.26 -4.59
C ALA A 99 -1.19 7.92 -3.21
N LYS A 100 -0.02 8.55 -3.04
CA LYS A 100 0.41 9.28 -1.83
C LYS A 100 -0.47 10.53 -1.59
N LYS A 101 -1.72 10.32 -1.16
CA LYS A 101 -2.74 11.38 -1.01
C LYS A 101 -2.91 11.88 0.44
N SER A 102 -2.34 11.20 1.43
CA SER A 102 -2.39 11.60 2.83
C SER A 102 -1.26 12.55 3.23
N SER A 103 -1.41 13.22 4.37
CA SER A 103 -0.37 14.08 4.94
C SER A 103 0.81 13.29 5.52
N ALA A 104 0.58 12.07 5.97
CA ALA A 104 1.62 11.17 6.48
C ALA A 104 1.19 9.69 6.41
N ILE A 105 2.16 8.81 6.63
CA ILE A 105 1.98 7.37 6.78
C ILE A 105 2.65 6.94 8.09
N VAL A 106 1.91 6.23 8.94
CA VAL A 106 2.43 5.54 10.11
C VAL A 106 2.59 4.07 9.75
N GLY A 107 3.85 3.62 9.66
CA GLY A 107 4.18 2.21 9.49
C GLY A 107 4.18 1.47 10.82
N ASN A 108 3.44 0.37 10.93
CA ASN A 108 3.59 -0.58 12.04
C ASN A 108 4.85 -1.44 11.83
N SER A 109 6.02 -0.80 11.91
CA SER A 109 7.32 -1.44 11.73
C SER A 109 8.40 -0.70 12.51
N MET A 110 9.63 -1.18 12.44
CA MET A 110 10.82 -0.58 13.06
C MET A 110 11.96 -0.54 12.05
N GLU A 111 12.79 0.49 12.15
CA GLU A 111 13.93 0.67 11.24
C GLU A 111 14.88 -0.52 11.24
N CYS A 112 15.21 -1.06 12.41
CA CYS A 112 16.08 -2.23 12.52
C CYS A 112 15.48 -3.53 11.97
N LEU A 113 14.17 -3.56 11.69
CA LEU A 113 13.49 -4.72 11.13
C LEU A 113 13.45 -4.68 9.59
N GLU A 114 13.35 -3.48 9.01
CA GLU A 114 13.09 -3.27 7.58
C GLU A 114 13.99 -2.15 7.00
N GLU A 115 15.25 -2.07 7.42
CA GLU A 115 16.19 -1.00 7.03
C GLU A 115 16.34 -0.89 5.51
N SER A 116 16.52 -2.03 4.84
CA SER A 116 16.68 -2.10 3.38
C SER A 116 15.41 -1.64 2.65
N GLU A 117 14.26 -2.11 3.10
CA GLU A 117 12.95 -1.79 2.53
C GLU A 117 12.61 -0.31 2.77
N LEU A 118 12.89 0.23 3.97
CA LEU A 118 12.71 1.64 4.26
C LEU A 118 13.58 2.51 3.37
N ALA A 119 14.86 2.17 3.20
CA ALA A 119 15.76 2.87 2.30
C ALA A 119 15.25 2.84 0.85
N GLN A 120 14.77 1.68 0.38
CA GLN A 120 14.18 1.53 -0.95
C GLN A 120 12.90 2.38 -1.11
N HIS A 121 12.01 2.37 -0.12
CA HIS A 121 10.76 3.13 -0.16
C HIS A 121 10.99 4.64 -0.13
N GLN A 122 12.01 5.12 0.61
CA GLN A 122 12.36 6.54 0.66
C GLN A 122 12.95 7.08 -0.66
N GLN A 123 13.49 6.21 -1.51
CA GLN A 123 14.03 6.58 -2.82
C GLN A 123 12.97 6.65 -3.94
N GLN A 124 11.73 6.22 -3.67
CA GLN A 124 10.59 6.23 -4.61
C GLN A 124 9.69 7.46 -4.45
#